data_AF-M6F152-F1
#
_entry.id   AF-M6F152-F1
#
_cell.length_a   1.000
_cell.length_b   1.000
_cell.length_c   1.000
_cell.angle_alpha   90.00
_cell.angle_beta   90.00
_cell.angle_gamma   90.00
#
_symmetry.space_group_name_H-M   'P 1'
#
loop_
_entity.id
_entity.type
_entity.pdbx_description
1 polymer ?
#
loop_
_entity_poly.entity_id
_entity_poly.type
_entity_poly.pdbx_seq_one_letter_code
_entity_poly.pdbx_strand_id
1 'polypeptide(L)'
;MKKYEAVVIGTGFGGAVNGCRLSKKWPGKVLILERGKRYPKGSFPRSPHDMSKNFWNVPEENSSKVRPKKLSKLNQTGLFDIRNYKNMDVVISAGLGGGSLIYANVFLEPPDHIFDERWPANVKKKSLTPYYKIVKEVLGSRPIPLNDDPRRKIVRTTLYQKFAKHAGRESKLADINVFFGNDFKKPTPIGLQEKNRYGAVQTSCKYCAECDIGCNTHSKNTLDLNYLFVAEYKYKAEVRTEHLVQKIVPLGPDGNDNSSYHGENGYRVYFRDLSHQKRELVSVVTKRVIVSAGTLGSTELLLKCKEEFKTLPDISDHIGKQFSGNGDFLSFAIKGKEPANPNYGPVITQYTDYNLFKSYNPKRAFILQDASYPVFASYFAAASVPWFLRIGFFFHMFVELFKRFLNGKIFGKVGYLISELLKGDLSYTSAVLLCMGMDRADGSMVLDRKKNFQVQWPQKNNMSLYEAILGVMKDFASFIKTDFYFPLPTWSWPIRNNVSVHPLGGCILGNSKTDSVTSADSKTFGQVFSYQGLYVADGSLSPTAIGANPSMTIAALSEKVAEGITGIKPTANL
;
A
#
# COMPACT_ATOMS: atom_id res chain seq x y z
N MET A 1 3.32 -35.53 8.41
CA MET A 1 3.19 -34.05 8.24
C MET A 1 3.84 -33.66 6.92
N LYS A 2 3.14 -32.94 6.03
CA LYS A 2 3.69 -32.53 4.71
C LYS A 2 4.89 -31.60 4.95
N LYS A 3 6.07 -31.95 4.43
CA LYS A 3 7.28 -31.10 4.48
C LYS A 3 7.30 -30.18 3.27
N TYR A 4 7.46 -28.88 3.49
CA TYR A 4 7.57 -27.88 2.43
C TYR A 4 9.04 -27.59 2.10
N GLU A 5 9.30 -27.21 0.85
CA GLU A 5 10.62 -26.70 0.46
C GLU A 5 10.76 -25.22 0.85
N ALA A 6 9.66 -24.48 0.81
CA ALA A 6 9.59 -23.10 1.24
C ALA A 6 8.21 -22.74 1.82
N VAL A 7 8.22 -21.89 2.85
CA VAL A 7 7.03 -21.20 3.37
C VAL A 7 7.21 -19.72 3.13
N VAL A 8 6.24 -19.10 2.46
CA VAL A 8 6.19 -17.65 2.20
C VAL A 8 5.13 -17.04 3.11
N ILE A 9 5.51 -16.03 3.88
CA ILE A 9 4.65 -15.37 4.87
C ILE A 9 4.22 -14.01 4.33
N GLY A 10 2.93 -13.82 4.11
CA GLY A 10 2.35 -12.62 3.50
C GLY A 10 2.25 -12.71 1.99
N THR A 11 1.29 -11.98 1.41
CA THR A 11 0.96 -12.07 -0.02
C THR A 11 0.95 -10.73 -0.75
N GLY A 12 1.64 -9.73 -0.19
CA GLY A 12 1.98 -8.48 -0.90
C GLY A 12 3.02 -8.71 -2.01
N PHE A 13 3.61 -7.64 -2.55
CA PHE A 13 4.56 -7.72 -3.68
C PHE A 13 5.68 -8.73 -3.45
N GLY A 14 6.30 -8.72 -2.27
CA GLY A 14 7.34 -9.67 -1.89
C GLY A 14 6.91 -11.12 -1.91
N GLY A 15 5.80 -11.40 -1.23
CA GLY A 15 5.27 -12.74 -1.07
C GLY A 15 4.68 -13.30 -2.37
N ALA A 16 4.07 -12.45 -3.19
CA ALA A 16 3.56 -12.84 -4.49
C ALA A 16 4.68 -13.23 -5.46
N VAL A 17 5.71 -12.37 -5.60
CA VAL A 17 6.88 -12.65 -6.45
C VAL A 17 7.57 -13.94 -6.00
N ASN A 18 7.94 -14.03 -4.72
CA ASN A 18 8.63 -15.21 -4.20
C ASN A 18 7.74 -16.45 -4.24
N GLY A 19 6.46 -16.34 -3.85
CA GLY A 19 5.49 -17.42 -3.96
C GLY A 19 5.44 -18.01 -5.37
N CYS A 20 5.40 -17.17 -6.41
CA CYS A 20 5.39 -17.63 -7.79
C CYS A 20 6.74 -18.23 -8.23
N ARG A 21 7.85 -17.52 -8.02
CA ARG A 21 9.18 -17.94 -8.51
C ARG A 21 9.67 -19.21 -7.82
N LEU A 22 9.46 -19.32 -6.51
CA LEU A 22 9.80 -20.53 -5.77
C LEU A 22 8.89 -21.70 -6.16
N SER A 23 7.59 -21.45 -6.41
CA SER A 23 6.69 -22.52 -6.87
C SER A 23 7.05 -23.02 -8.26
N LYS A 24 7.58 -22.16 -9.14
CA LYS A 24 8.13 -22.59 -10.42
C LYS A 24 9.32 -23.54 -10.27
N LYS A 25 10.22 -23.25 -9.32
CA LYS A 25 11.38 -24.11 -8.99
C LYS A 25 10.94 -25.40 -8.31
N TRP A 26 9.95 -25.34 -7.42
CA TRP A 26 9.48 -26.46 -6.61
C TRP A 26 7.94 -26.59 -6.63
N PRO A 27 7.36 -27.05 -7.76
CA PRO A 27 5.91 -27.18 -7.89
C PRO A 27 5.30 -28.07 -6.79
N GLY A 28 4.16 -27.64 -6.23
CA GLY A 28 3.46 -28.39 -5.17
C GLY A 28 4.13 -28.41 -3.79
N LYS A 29 5.32 -27.79 -3.64
CA LYS A 29 6.14 -27.83 -2.41
C LYS A 29 6.29 -26.47 -1.70
N VAL A 30 5.54 -25.47 -2.15
CA VAL A 30 5.54 -24.13 -1.54
C VAL A 30 4.21 -23.88 -0.84
N LEU A 31 4.28 -23.39 0.40
CA LEU A 31 3.13 -22.92 1.16
C LEU A 31 3.18 -21.40 1.26
N ILE A 32 2.08 -20.73 0.98
CA ILE A 32 1.91 -19.29 1.09
C ILE A 32 0.86 -19.02 2.16
N LEU A 33 1.23 -18.31 3.23
CA LEU A 33 0.37 -17.99 4.36
C LEU A 33 -0.02 -16.51 4.31
N GLU A 34 -1.31 -16.21 4.30
CA GLU A 34 -1.86 -14.86 4.34
C GLU A 34 -2.72 -14.68 5.58
N ARG A 35 -2.48 -13.60 6.34
CA ARG A 35 -3.26 -13.32 7.56
C ARG A 35 -4.70 -12.88 7.25
N GLY A 36 -4.93 -12.23 6.12
CA GLY A 36 -6.24 -11.75 5.70
C GLY A 36 -7.02 -12.70 4.81
N LYS A 37 -8.15 -12.22 4.31
CA LYS A 37 -9.10 -12.98 3.48
C LYS A 37 -8.76 -12.96 2.00
N ARG A 38 -9.35 -13.89 1.25
CA ARG A 38 -9.51 -13.74 -0.21
C ARG A 38 -10.67 -12.78 -0.50
N TYR A 39 -10.50 -11.90 -1.48
CA TYR A 39 -11.55 -10.97 -1.94
C TYR A 39 -11.90 -11.25 -3.40
N PRO A 40 -12.88 -12.13 -3.67
CA PRO A 40 -13.37 -12.38 -5.03
C PRO A 40 -13.96 -11.14 -5.71
N LYS A 41 -14.16 -11.25 -7.02
CA LYS A 41 -14.78 -10.19 -7.82
C LYS A 41 -16.15 -9.82 -7.25
N GLY A 42 -16.36 -8.54 -6.98
CA GLY A 42 -17.61 -8.02 -6.43
C GLY A 42 -17.74 -8.15 -4.90
N SER A 43 -16.77 -8.75 -4.20
CA SER A 43 -16.86 -8.96 -2.75
C SER A 43 -16.33 -7.80 -1.90
N PHE A 44 -15.76 -6.75 -2.52
CA PHE A 44 -15.27 -5.61 -1.75
C PHE A 44 -16.45 -4.78 -1.22
N PRO A 45 -16.51 -4.51 0.10
CA PRO A 45 -17.59 -3.75 0.70
C PRO A 45 -17.82 -2.37 0.08
N ARG A 46 -19.10 -1.99 -0.05
CA ARG A 46 -19.54 -0.67 -0.53
C ARG A 46 -20.57 0.01 0.36
N SER A 47 -21.32 -0.75 1.14
CA SER A 47 -22.23 -0.18 2.14
C SER A 47 -21.43 0.25 3.39
N PRO A 48 -21.87 1.29 4.13
CA PRO A 48 -21.28 1.62 5.43
C PRO A 48 -21.29 0.42 6.39
N HIS A 49 -22.37 -0.38 6.35
CA HIS A 49 -22.53 -1.55 7.20
C HIS A 49 -21.44 -2.59 6.94
N ASP A 50 -21.20 -2.94 5.67
CA ASP A 50 -20.18 -3.94 5.32
C ASP A 50 -18.77 -3.39 5.48
N MET A 51 -18.56 -2.10 5.17
CA MET A 51 -17.28 -1.44 5.39
C MET A 51 -16.89 -1.43 6.88
N SER A 52 -17.86 -1.26 7.79
CA SER A 52 -17.61 -1.31 9.24
C SER A 52 -17.03 -2.65 9.72
N LYS A 53 -17.24 -3.72 8.95
CA LYS A 53 -16.72 -5.08 9.20
C LYS A 53 -15.41 -5.37 8.46
N ASN A 54 -14.92 -4.43 7.65
CA ASN A 54 -13.76 -4.61 6.78
C ASN A 54 -12.47 -4.01 7.34
N PHE A 55 -12.42 -3.75 8.64
CA PHE A 55 -11.22 -3.36 9.35
C PHE A 55 -10.59 -4.58 10.04
N TRP A 56 -9.28 -4.64 10.03
CA TRP A 56 -8.49 -5.64 10.73
C TRP A 56 -8.43 -5.30 12.22
N ASN A 57 -8.98 -6.18 13.05
CA ASN A 57 -9.00 -6.09 14.50
C ASN A 57 -9.00 -7.52 15.07
N VAL A 58 -7.83 -8.06 15.36
CA VAL A 58 -7.71 -9.37 16.04
C VAL A 58 -7.37 -9.17 17.53
N PRO A 59 -7.97 -9.91 18.47
CA PRO A 59 -7.77 -9.71 19.91
C PRO A 59 -6.30 -9.74 20.37
N GLU A 60 -5.43 -10.49 19.70
CA GLU A 60 -4.04 -10.72 20.09
C GLU A 60 -3.10 -9.57 19.71
N GLU A 61 -3.48 -8.73 18.74
CA GLU A 61 -2.81 -7.44 18.49
C GLU A 61 -3.26 -6.35 19.49
N ASN A 62 -4.30 -6.62 20.30
CA ASN A 62 -4.91 -5.67 21.22
C ASN A 62 -4.41 -5.84 22.66
N SER A 63 -3.22 -5.32 22.94
CA SER A 63 -2.64 -5.22 24.28
C SER A 63 -3.08 -3.97 25.07
N SER A 64 -3.88 -3.07 24.47
CA SER A 64 -4.35 -1.85 25.13
C SER A 64 -5.56 -2.14 26.04
N LYS A 65 -5.40 -1.87 27.34
CA LYS A 65 -6.47 -1.93 28.36
C LYS A 65 -7.56 -0.85 28.18
N VAL A 66 -7.41 0.07 27.22
CA VAL A 66 -8.29 1.24 27.02
C VAL A 66 -9.26 1.02 25.86
N ARG A 67 -9.92 -0.15 25.81
CA ARG A 67 -11.08 -0.34 24.92
C ARG A 67 -12.35 -0.53 25.75
N PRO A 68 -13.48 0.05 25.33
CA PRO A 68 -14.78 -0.29 25.90
C PRO A 68 -14.99 -1.81 25.80
N LYS A 69 -15.49 -2.45 26.87
CA LYS A 69 -15.71 -3.93 26.95
C LYS A 69 -16.53 -4.52 25.78
N LYS A 70 -17.28 -3.70 25.05
CA LYS A 70 -18.04 -4.10 23.85
C LYS A 70 -17.17 -4.30 22.59
N LEU A 71 -16.03 -3.62 22.48
CA LEU A 71 -15.11 -3.71 21.32
C LEU A 71 -14.00 -4.75 21.50
N SER A 72 -13.72 -5.21 22.72
CA SER A 72 -12.67 -6.20 23.00
C SER A 72 -13.00 -7.63 22.55
N LYS A 73 -14.26 -7.89 22.16
CA LYS A 73 -14.73 -9.20 21.65
C LYS A 73 -14.84 -9.27 20.12
N LEU A 74 -14.62 -8.16 19.41
CA LEU A 74 -14.72 -8.14 17.95
C LEU A 74 -13.45 -8.73 17.34
N ASN A 75 -13.55 -9.94 16.79
CA ASN A 75 -12.54 -10.54 15.92
C ASN A 75 -12.92 -10.24 14.46
N GLN A 76 -12.27 -9.26 13.85
CA GLN A 76 -12.52 -8.85 12.48
C GLN A 76 -11.25 -9.03 11.66
N THR A 77 -11.28 -9.96 10.71
CA THR A 77 -10.20 -10.22 9.73
C THR A 77 -10.43 -9.43 8.44
N GLY A 78 -10.75 -8.13 8.58
CA GLY A 78 -11.05 -7.24 7.45
C GLY A 78 -9.82 -6.77 6.66
N LEU A 79 -10.06 -6.10 5.54
CA LEU A 79 -9.03 -5.70 4.58
C LEU A 79 -8.07 -4.63 5.11
N PHE A 80 -8.60 -3.64 5.83
CA PHE A 80 -7.86 -2.44 6.22
C PHE A 80 -7.28 -2.59 7.62
N ASP A 81 -5.95 -2.61 7.73
CA ASP A 81 -5.23 -2.56 8.99
C ASP A 81 -4.65 -1.15 9.15
N ILE A 82 -5.23 -0.39 10.08
CA ILE A 82 -4.85 0.98 10.40
C ILE A 82 -4.13 0.93 11.73
N ARG A 83 -2.84 1.28 11.72
CA ARG A 83 -1.99 1.25 12.90
C ARG A 83 -1.58 2.67 13.27
N ASN A 84 -1.89 3.06 14.50
CA ASN A 84 -1.59 4.39 15.01
C ASN A 84 -0.36 4.35 15.93
N TYR A 85 0.61 5.21 15.64
CA TYR A 85 1.80 5.40 16.46
C TYR A 85 2.02 6.87 16.77
N LYS A 86 3.03 7.15 17.60
CA LYS A 86 3.41 8.53 17.90
C LYS A 86 3.95 9.20 16.64
N ASN A 87 3.28 10.25 16.16
CA ASN A 87 3.64 11.07 15.00
C ASN A 87 3.55 10.36 13.64
N MET A 88 3.10 9.10 13.58
CA MET A 88 2.97 8.33 12.35
C MET A 88 1.81 7.34 12.44
N ASP A 89 0.86 7.45 11.53
CA ASP A 89 -0.18 6.48 11.28
C ASP A 89 0.16 5.73 9.99
N VAL A 90 -0.12 4.43 9.95
CA VAL A 90 0.18 3.59 8.80
C VAL A 90 -1.06 2.83 8.38
N VAL A 91 -1.40 2.88 7.10
CA VAL A 91 -2.51 2.12 6.51
C VAL A 91 -1.94 1.02 5.64
N ILE A 92 -2.20 -0.23 6.01
CA ILE A 92 -1.80 -1.42 5.27
C ILE A 92 -3.01 -2.33 5.03
N SER A 93 -2.78 -3.41 4.27
CA SER A 93 -3.82 -4.37 3.93
C SER A 93 -3.55 -5.75 4.53
N ALA A 94 -4.63 -6.42 4.94
CA ALA A 94 -4.67 -7.83 5.27
C ALA A 94 -5.62 -8.55 4.30
N GLY A 95 -5.06 -9.19 3.28
CA GLY A 95 -5.83 -9.90 2.27
C GLY A 95 -4.93 -10.55 1.22
N LEU A 96 -5.46 -11.53 0.48
CA LEU A 96 -4.70 -12.25 -0.55
C LEU A 96 -4.34 -11.30 -1.70
N GLY A 97 -3.08 -10.88 -1.75
CA GLY A 97 -2.58 -9.82 -2.64
C GLY A 97 -2.04 -8.59 -1.90
N GLY A 98 -2.19 -8.54 -0.58
CA GLY A 98 -1.69 -7.50 0.32
C GLY A 98 -2.03 -6.07 -0.15
N GLY A 99 -1.06 -5.16 -0.04
CA GLY A 99 -1.24 -3.75 -0.41
C GLY A 99 -1.70 -3.51 -1.86
N SER A 100 -1.51 -4.48 -2.78
CA SER A 100 -2.02 -4.32 -4.15
C SER A 100 -3.55 -4.22 -4.19
N LEU A 101 -4.27 -4.75 -3.19
CA LEU A 101 -5.72 -4.65 -3.10
C LEU A 101 -6.19 -3.19 -2.86
N ILE A 102 -5.38 -2.37 -2.18
CA ILE A 102 -5.75 -1.01 -1.74
C ILE A 102 -4.83 0.12 -2.25
N TYR A 103 -3.82 -0.18 -3.08
CA TYR A 103 -2.99 0.86 -3.70
C TYR A 103 -3.64 1.54 -4.93
N ALA A 104 -3.11 2.69 -5.30
CA ALA A 104 -3.56 3.49 -6.43
C ALA A 104 -2.99 3.05 -7.80
N ASN A 105 -2.27 1.92 -7.86
CA ASN A 105 -1.68 1.29 -9.05
C ASN A 105 -0.45 1.95 -9.68
N VAL A 106 0.02 3.09 -9.18
CA VAL A 106 1.20 3.76 -9.74
C VAL A 106 2.44 2.88 -9.60
N PHE A 107 3.22 2.80 -10.67
CA PHE A 107 4.37 1.91 -10.79
C PHE A 107 5.55 2.64 -11.46
N LEU A 108 6.27 3.43 -10.66
CA LEU A 108 7.33 4.31 -11.14
C LEU A 108 8.71 3.78 -10.78
N GLU A 109 9.64 3.88 -11.73
CA GLU A 109 11.06 3.66 -11.47
C GLU A 109 11.66 4.92 -10.85
N PRO A 110 12.36 4.82 -9.71
CA PRO A 110 12.92 5.99 -9.06
C PRO A 110 14.21 6.48 -9.75
N PRO A 111 14.63 7.74 -9.51
CA PRO A 111 15.85 8.29 -10.10
C PRO A 111 17.13 7.77 -9.42
N ASP A 112 18.28 7.86 -10.10
CA ASP A 112 19.53 7.21 -9.69
C ASP A 112 20.04 7.65 -8.31
N HIS A 113 19.90 8.94 -7.97
CA HIS A 113 20.41 9.51 -6.74
C HIS A 113 19.64 9.10 -5.47
N ILE A 114 18.48 8.43 -5.59
CA ILE A 114 17.81 7.86 -4.41
C ILE A 114 18.59 6.68 -3.82
N PHE A 115 19.43 6.04 -4.65
CA PHE A 115 20.29 4.93 -4.26
C PHE A 115 21.60 5.47 -3.66
N ASP A 116 21.50 6.25 -2.59
CA ASP A 116 22.62 6.89 -1.88
C ASP A 116 23.58 5.87 -1.23
N GLU A 117 24.62 6.30 -0.50
CA GLU A 117 25.61 5.41 0.10
C GLU A 117 25.02 4.29 0.99
N ARG A 118 23.79 4.45 1.52
CA ARG A 118 23.12 3.44 2.34
C ARG A 118 22.64 2.24 1.53
N TRP A 119 22.49 2.40 0.21
CA TRP A 119 22.20 1.30 -0.70
C TRP A 119 23.46 0.54 -1.09
N PRO A 120 23.51 -0.79 -0.93
CA PRO A 120 24.68 -1.58 -1.33
C PRO A 120 25.00 -1.42 -2.82
N ALA A 121 26.29 -1.55 -3.17
CA ALA A 121 26.78 -1.29 -4.53
C ALA A 121 26.09 -2.16 -5.61
N ASN A 122 25.71 -3.40 -5.28
CA ASN A 122 25.01 -4.29 -6.19
C ASN A 122 23.48 -4.10 -6.20
N VAL A 123 22.94 -3.11 -5.47
CA VAL A 123 21.51 -2.76 -5.39
C VAL A 123 21.27 -1.31 -5.83
N LYS A 124 22.20 -0.74 -6.60
CA LYS A 124 21.98 0.55 -7.27
C LYS A 124 21.03 0.37 -8.46
N LYS A 125 20.50 1.49 -8.97
CA LYS A 125 19.57 1.51 -10.09
C LYS A 125 20.00 0.64 -11.27
N LYS A 126 21.24 0.77 -11.75
CA LYS A 126 21.78 -0.02 -12.86
C LYS A 126 21.61 -1.53 -12.66
N SER A 127 21.80 -2.01 -11.43
CA SER A 127 21.64 -3.42 -11.08
C SER A 127 20.17 -3.83 -11.00
N LEU A 128 19.27 -2.90 -10.65
CA LEU A 128 17.83 -3.15 -10.54
C LEU A 128 17.07 -2.97 -11.86
N THR A 129 17.60 -2.23 -12.84
CA THR A 129 16.95 -1.97 -14.14
C THR A 129 16.43 -3.23 -14.85
N PRO A 130 17.15 -4.37 -14.90
CA PRO A 130 16.61 -5.59 -15.50
C PRO A 130 15.37 -6.12 -14.76
N TYR A 131 15.37 -6.06 -13.43
CA TYR A 131 14.24 -6.49 -12.60
C TYR A 131 13.06 -5.53 -12.74
N TYR A 132 13.32 -4.22 -12.80
CA TYR A 132 12.31 -3.20 -13.10
C TYR A 132 11.57 -3.49 -14.41
N LYS A 133 12.31 -3.82 -15.48
CA LYS A 133 11.72 -4.22 -16.76
C LYS A 133 10.83 -5.47 -16.62
N ILE A 134 11.31 -6.49 -15.89
CA ILE A 134 10.56 -7.73 -15.66
C ILE A 134 9.25 -7.45 -14.93
N VAL A 135 9.29 -6.76 -13.78
CA VAL A 135 8.09 -6.53 -12.97
C VAL A 135 7.09 -5.63 -13.69
N LYS A 136 7.58 -4.66 -14.47
CA LYS A 136 6.74 -3.81 -15.33
C LYS A 136 6.01 -4.64 -16.38
N GLU A 137 6.69 -5.57 -17.03
CA GLU A 137 6.09 -6.45 -18.03
C GLU A 137 5.12 -7.48 -17.40
N VAL A 138 5.47 -8.05 -16.25
CA VAL A 138 4.62 -9.02 -15.56
C VAL A 138 3.29 -8.39 -15.15
N LEU A 139 3.34 -7.19 -14.57
CA LEU A 139 2.16 -6.46 -14.10
C LEU A 139 1.47 -5.65 -15.21
N GLY A 140 2.00 -5.68 -16.43
CA GLY A 140 1.43 -4.98 -17.59
C GLY A 140 1.29 -3.48 -17.37
N SER A 141 2.28 -2.86 -16.72
CA SER A 141 2.22 -1.44 -16.35
C SER A 141 2.38 -0.53 -17.56
N ARG A 142 1.48 0.44 -17.68
CA ARG A 142 1.37 1.37 -18.81
C ARG A 142 0.51 2.57 -18.41
N PRO A 143 0.61 3.72 -19.10
CA PRO A 143 -0.23 4.85 -18.79
C PRO A 143 -1.70 4.58 -19.14
N ILE A 144 -2.58 5.47 -18.72
CA ILE A 144 -3.97 5.45 -19.17
C ILE A 144 -4.04 5.56 -20.71
N PRO A 145 -4.86 4.76 -21.43
CA PRO A 145 -4.96 4.86 -22.88
C PRO A 145 -5.49 6.23 -23.30
N LEU A 146 -4.78 6.88 -24.23
CA LEU A 146 -5.23 8.09 -24.91
C LEU A 146 -5.83 7.70 -26.26
N ASN A 147 -7.13 7.92 -26.43
CA ASN A 147 -7.84 7.72 -27.69
C ASN A 147 -9.02 8.68 -27.78
N ASP A 148 -9.76 8.62 -28.90
CA ASP A 148 -10.89 9.51 -29.17
C ASP A 148 -12.18 9.15 -28.40
N ASP A 149 -12.17 8.11 -27.55
CA ASP A 149 -13.32 7.77 -26.71
C ASP A 149 -13.46 8.81 -25.59
N PRO A 150 -14.51 9.66 -25.58
CA PRO A 150 -14.65 10.71 -24.58
C PRO A 150 -14.75 10.18 -23.16
N ARG A 151 -15.15 8.90 -22.98
CA ARG A 151 -15.20 8.23 -21.67
C ARG A 151 -13.80 7.94 -21.10
N ARG A 152 -12.74 8.04 -21.89
CA ARG A 152 -11.37 7.85 -21.39
C ARG A 152 -10.69 9.16 -20.98
N LYS A 153 -11.34 10.30 -21.24
CA LYS A 153 -10.84 11.61 -20.84
C LYS A 153 -11.07 11.86 -19.35
N ILE A 154 -10.01 12.22 -18.63
CA ILE A 154 -10.04 12.49 -17.20
C ILE A 154 -9.87 14.00 -16.96
N VAL A 155 -10.87 14.61 -16.31
CA VAL A 155 -10.91 16.06 -16.06
C VAL A 155 -9.76 16.51 -15.15
N ARG A 156 -9.55 15.86 -14.00
CA ARG A 156 -8.43 16.21 -13.09
C ARG A 156 -7.07 16.11 -13.76
N THR A 157 -6.87 15.17 -14.69
CA THR A 157 -5.59 15.03 -15.39
C THR A 157 -5.28 16.32 -16.15
N THR A 158 -6.27 16.90 -16.82
CA THR A 158 -6.11 18.18 -17.51
C THR A 158 -5.89 19.33 -16.52
N LEU A 159 -6.63 19.37 -15.40
CA LEU A 159 -6.49 20.41 -14.37
C LEU A 159 -5.07 20.47 -13.80
N TYR A 160 -4.51 19.32 -13.44
CA TYR A 160 -3.16 19.22 -12.87
C TYR A 160 -2.07 19.52 -13.91
N GLN A 161 -2.30 19.22 -15.21
CA GLN A 161 -1.39 19.64 -16.28
C GLN A 161 -1.35 21.17 -16.41
N LYS A 162 -2.52 21.84 -16.32
CA LYS A 162 -2.56 23.31 -16.31
C LYS A 162 -1.82 23.88 -15.10
N PHE A 163 -2.02 23.30 -13.92
CA PHE A 163 -1.29 23.71 -12.71
C PHE A 163 0.23 23.53 -12.86
N ALA A 164 0.67 22.39 -13.38
CA ALA A 164 2.10 22.16 -13.64
C ALA A 164 2.66 23.24 -14.57
N LYS A 165 1.96 23.56 -15.68
CA LYS A 165 2.36 24.64 -16.59
C LYS A 165 2.39 26.01 -15.90
N HIS A 166 1.40 26.32 -15.06
CA HIS A 166 1.37 27.56 -14.26
C HIS A 166 2.57 27.66 -13.31
N ALA A 167 2.96 26.55 -12.70
CA ALA A 167 4.13 26.46 -11.83
C ALA A 167 5.48 26.35 -12.58
N GLY A 168 5.49 26.50 -13.92
CA GLY A 168 6.71 26.37 -14.73
C GLY A 168 7.28 24.95 -14.78
N ARG A 169 6.42 23.92 -14.62
CA ARG A 169 6.77 22.50 -14.52
C ARG A 169 6.05 21.66 -15.58
N GLU A 170 6.49 20.42 -15.69
CA GLU A 170 5.96 19.42 -16.62
C GLU A 170 5.23 18.32 -15.84
N SER A 171 4.00 18.00 -16.26
CA SER A 171 3.25 16.84 -15.76
C SER A 171 3.35 15.69 -16.75
N LYS A 172 3.50 14.45 -16.23
CA LYS A 172 3.65 13.24 -17.03
C LYS A 172 2.63 12.19 -16.62
N LEU A 173 2.06 11.48 -17.59
CA LEU A 173 1.23 10.31 -17.30
C LEU A 173 2.05 9.26 -16.57
N ALA A 174 1.49 8.73 -15.48
CA ALA A 174 2.12 7.69 -14.70
C ALA A 174 1.82 6.33 -15.33
N ASP A 175 2.81 5.44 -15.31
CA ASP A 175 2.53 4.02 -15.53
C ASP A 175 1.70 3.48 -14.37
N ILE A 176 0.59 2.81 -14.71
CA ILE A 176 -0.33 2.24 -13.75
C ILE A 176 -0.60 0.76 -14.05
N ASN A 177 -0.72 -0.02 -13.00
CA ASN A 177 -1.05 -1.44 -13.03
C ASN A 177 -2.57 -1.65 -13.16
N VAL A 178 -3.15 -1.20 -14.28
CA VAL A 178 -4.59 -1.30 -14.57
C VAL A 178 -4.80 -2.03 -15.89
N PHE A 179 -5.78 -2.94 -15.89
CA PHE A 179 -6.19 -3.67 -17.06
C PHE A 179 -7.14 -2.84 -17.93
N PHE A 180 -6.68 -2.54 -19.14
CA PHE A 180 -7.48 -1.89 -20.19
C PHE A 180 -7.71 -2.81 -21.39
N GLY A 181 -7.37 -4.10 -21.27
CA GLY A 181 -7.33 -5.06 -22.37
C GLY A 181 -5.94 -5.64 -22.64
N ASN A 182 -5.88 -6.75 -23.37
CA ASN A 182 -4.58 -7.36 -23.72
C ASN A 182 -3.78 -6.50 -24.71
N ASP A 183 -4.44 -5.85 -25.67
CA ASP A 183 -3.81 -4.88 -26.58
C ASP A 183 -3.94 -3.46 -26.02
N PHE A 184 -2.82 -2.76 -25.86
CA PHE A 184 -2.82 -1.37 -25.40
C PHE A 184 -3.21 -0.37 -26.49
N LYS A 185 -2.84 -0.65 -27.75
CA LYS A 185 -3.16 0.22 -28.89
C LYS A 185 -4.65 0.16 -29.20
N LYS A 186 -5.27 -1.00 -28.97
CA LYS A 186 -6.70 -1.23 -29.11
C LYS A 186 -7.29 -1.73 -27.78
N PRO A 187 -7.49 -0.84 -26.79
CA PRO A 187 -7.96 -1.26 -25.48
C PRO A 187 -9.36 -1.88 -25.59
N THR A 188 -9.57 -2.97 -24.86
CA THR A 188 -10.86 -3.63 -24.70
C THR A 188 -11.92 -2.61 -24.27
N PRO A 189 -13.13 -2.64 -24.86
CA PRO A 189 -14.21 -1.74 -24.48
C PRO A 189 -14.45 -1.73 -22.97
N ILE A 190 -14.76 -0.54 -22.45
CA ILE A 190 -14.95 -0.29 -21.02
C ILE A 190 -15.95 -1.29 -20.43
N GLY A 191 -15.57 -1.99 -19.37
CA GLY A 191 -16.45 -2.93 -18.67
C GLY A 191 -16.58 -4.33 -19.29
N LEU A 192 -15.98 -4.59 -20.45
CA LEU A 192 -15.92 -5.94 -21.02
C LEU A 192 -14.79 -6.77 -20.38
N GLN A 193 -14.95 -8.09 -20.43
CA GLN A 193 -14.04 -9.03 -19.77
C GLN A 193 -13.21 -9.80 -20.79
N GLU A 194 -11.96 -10.06 -20.42
CA GLU A 194 -11.03 -10.93 -21.13
C GLU A 194 -10.22 -11.74 -20.15
N LYS A 195 -9.64 -12.86 -20.60
CA LYS A 195 -8.57 -13.52 -19.86
C LYS A 195 -7.29 -12.73 -20.08
N ASN A 196 -6.57 -12.45 -19.00
CA ASN A 196 -5.22 -11.88 -19.09
C ASN A 196 -4.23 -12.95 -19.58
N ARG A 197 -2.98 -12.55 -19.83
CA ARG A 197 -1.92 -13.44 -20.33
C ARG A 197 -1.59 -14.64 -19.41
N TYR A 198 -2.08 -14.66 -18.17
CA TYR A 198 -1.91 -15.77 -17.22
C TYR A 198 -3.15 -16.68 -17.12
N GLY A 199 -4.26 -16.29 -17.76
CA GLY A 199 -5.54 -17.02 -17.74
C GLY A 199 -6.56 -16.50 -16.72
N ALA A 200 -6.22 -15.49 -15.91
CA ALA A 200 -7.16 -14.89 -14.96
C ALA A 200 -8.16 -13.97 -15.69
N VAL A 201 -9.45 -14.05 -15.33
CA VAL A 201 -10.48 -13.19 -15.93
C VAL A 201 -10.41 -11.79 -15.31
N GLN A 202 -10.25 -10.78 -16.16
CA GLN A 202 -10.22 -9.36 -15.78
C GLN A 202 -11.23 -8.55 -16.58
N THR A 203 -11.71 -7.46 -16.00
CA THR A 203 -12.57 -6.50 -16.69
C THR A 203 -11.74 -5.30 -17.12
N SER A 204 -11.92 -4.82 -18.34
CA SER A 204 -11.38 -3.52 -18.76
C SER A 204 -11.92 -2.41 -17.84
N CYS A 205 -11.02 -1.56 -17.35
CA CYS A 205 -11.33 -0.55 -16.34
C CYS A 205 -12.62 0.22 -16.61
N LYS A 206 -13.49 0.29 -15.59
CA LYS A 206 -14.76 1.04 -15.61
C LYS A 206 -14.62 2.51 -15.18
N TYR A 207 -13.41 2.99 -14.90
CA TYR A 207 -13.16 4.37 -14.52
C TYR A 207 -13.94 4.80 -13.25
N CYS A 208 -14.12 3.88 -12.29
CA CYS A 208 -14.98 4.08 -11.12
C CYS A 208 -14.34 4.79 -9.92
N ALA A 209 -13.05 5.15 -9.98
CA ALA A 209 -12.35 5.85 -8.88
C ALA A 209 -12.29 5.08 -7.54
N GLU A 210 -12.37 3.75 -7.58
CA GLU A 210 -12.42 2.90 -6.36
C GLU A 210 -11.12 2.12 -6.09
N CYS A 211 -9.97 2.56 -6.65
CA CYS A 211 -8.76 1.74 -6.59
C CYS A 211 -8.30 1.44 -5.15
N ASP A 212 -8.45 2.42 -4.25
CA ASP A 212 -7.91 2.30 -2.89
C ASP A 212 -8.84 1.59 -1.91
N ILE A 213 -10.04 1.22 -2.35
CA ILE A 213 -11.04 0.48 -1.55
C ILE A 213 -11.36 -0.91 -2.11
N GLY A 214 -10.43 -1.43 -2.91
CA GLY A 214 -10.57 -2.70 -3.61
C GLY A 214 -11.40 -2.59 -4.88
N CYS A 215 -11.00 -3.28 -5.94
CA CYS A 215 -11.63 -3.16 -7.25
C CYS A 215 -12.66 -4.27 -7.48
N ASN A 216 -13.95 -3.94 -7.35
CA ASN A 216 -15.06 -4.90 -7.55
C ASN A 216 -15.20 -5.43 -8.99
N THR A 217 -14.46 -4.87 -9.94
CA THR A 217 -14.47 -5.31 -11.34
C THR A 217 -13.23 -6.12 -11.72
N HIS A 218 -12.25 -6.30 -10.82
CA HIS A 218 -10.94 -6.92 -11.16
C HIS A 218 -10.21 -6.19 -12.30
N SER A 219 -10.38 -4.86 -12.38
CA SER A 219 -9.69 -4.03 -13.35
C SER A 219 -8.27 -3.65 -12.91
N LYS A 220 -7.95 -3.75 -11.62
CA LYS A 220 -6.59 -3.56 -11.11
C LYS A 220 -5.79 -4.83 -11.37
N ASN A 221 -4.52 -4.71 -11.76
CA ASN A 221 -3.59 -5.83 -11.82
C ASN A 221 -3.07 -6.14 -10.40
N THR A 222 -3.99 -6.51 -9.52
CA THR A 222 -3.71 -6.99 -8.17
C THR A 222 -2.98 -8.32 -8.22
N LEU A 223 -2.19 -8.61 -7.19
CA LEU A 223 -1.23 -9.72 -7.22
C LEU A 223 -1.89 -11.11 -7.25
N ASP A 224 -3.14 -11.21 -6.80
CA ASP A 224 -4.01 -12.38 -6.88
C ASP A 224 -4.40 -12.76 -8.32
N LEU A 225 -4.20 -11.86 -9.29
CA LEU A 225 -4.54 -12.05 -10.71
C LEU A 225 -3.31 -12.28 -11.60
N ASN A 226 -2.10 -12.27 -11.03
CA ASN A 226 -0.85 -12.47 -11.77
C ASN A 226 0.08 -13.48 -11.06
N TYR A 227 1.04 -13.04 -10.25
CA TYR A 227 2.01 -13.89 -9.57
C TYR A 227 1.35 -14.97 -8.72
N LEU A 228 0.39 -14.60 -7.85
CA LEU A 228 -0.29 -15.59 -6.99
C LEU A 228 -1.20 -16.50 -7.81
N PHE A 229 -1.86 -15.97 -8.84
CA PHE A 229 -2.65 -16.78 -9.78
C PHE A 229 -1.79 -17.87 -10.41
N VAL A 230 -0.62 -17.52 -10.93
CA VAL A 230 0.30 -18.48 -11.54
C VAL A 230 0.88 -19.44 -10.50
N ALA A 231 1.25 -18.95 -9.31
CA ALA A 231 1.72 -19.79 -8.21
C ALA A 231 0.71 -20.89 -7.87
N GLU A 232 -0.54 -20.52 -7.63
CA GLU A 232 -1.62 -21.43 -7.20
C GLU A 232 -2.06 -22.36 -8.34
N TYR A 233 -2.41 -21.79 -9.51
CA TYR A 233 -3.06 -22.57 -10.57
C TYR A 233 -2.10 -23.30 -11.49
N LYS A 234 -0.95 -22.70 -11.84
CA LYS A 234 0.06 -23.32 -12.73
C LYS A 234 1.04 -24.19 -11.95
N TYR A 235 1.60 -23.67 -10.86
CA TYR A 235 2.67 -24.33 -10.11
C TYR A 235 2.20 -25.04 -8.83
N LYS A 236 0.89 -25.03 -8.55
CA LYS A 236 0.25 -25.78 -7.46
C LYS A 236 0.78 -25.39 -6.07
N ALA A 237 1.15 -24.12 -5.88
CA ALA A 237 1.42 -23.57 -4.57
C ALA A 237 0.18 -23.74 -3.67
N GLU A 238 0.40 -24.13 -2.42
CA GLU A 238 -0.68 -24.17 -1.45
C GLU A 238 -0.84 -22.76 -0.85
N VAL A 239 -2.04 -22.19 -0.93
CA VAL A 239 -2.33 -20.86 -0.40
C VAL A 239 -3.33 -21.00 0.75
N ARG A 240 -2.97 -20.51 1.94
CA ARG A 240 -3.86 -20.50 3.11
C ARG A 240 -4.09 -19.07 3.57
N THR A 241 -5.33 -18.61 3.45
CA THR A 241 -5.79 -17.31 3.96
C THR A 241 -6.25 -17.42 5.41
N GLU A 242 -6.40 -16.28 6.09
CA GLU A 242 -6.75 -16.22 7.51
C GLU A 242 -5.77 -16.99 8.43
N HIS A 243 -4.50 -17.02 8.05
CA HIS A 243 -3.42 -17.69 8.78
C HIS A 243 -2.36 -16.66 9.22
N LEU A 244 -2.35 -16.31 10.50
CA LEU A 244 -1.43 -15.33 11.08
C LEU A 244 -0.20 -16.02 11.68
N VAL A 245 0.97 -15.85 11.06
CA VAL A 245 2.24 -16.34 11.59
C VAL A 245 2.63 -15.55 12.84
N GLN A 246 3.04 -16.27 13.88
CA GLN A 246 3.44 -15.67 15.16
C GLN A 246 4.90 -15.93 15.52
N LYS A 247 5.45 -17.09 15.13
CA LYS A 247 6.78 -17.53 15.60
C LYS A 247 7.47 -18.41 14.57
N ILE A 248 8.76 -18.20 14.38
CA ILE A 248 9.65 -19.02 13.55
C ILE A 248 10.72 -19.60 14.47
N VAL A 249 10.99 -20.90 14.37
CA VAL A 249 11.97 -21.60 15.23
C VAL A 249 12.89 -22.45 14.35
N PRO A 250 14.22 -22.34 14.49
CA PRO A 250 15.16 -23.28 13.87
C PRO A 250 14.96 -24.70 14.41
N LEU A 251 15.32 -25.69 13.61
CA LEU A 251 15.25 -27.10 14.00
C LEU A 251 16.62 -27.66 14.37
N GLY A 252 16.66 -28.53 15.37
CA GLY A 252 17.80 -29.41 15.64
C GLY A 252 17.86 -30.59 14.65
N PRO A 253 18.96 -31.38 14.68
CA PRO A 253 19.12 -32.56 13.82
C PRO A 253 18.04 -33.63 14.04
N ASP A 254 17.45 -33.66 15.24
CA ASP A 254 16.33 -34.52 15.63
C ASP A 254 14.96 -34.04 15.10
N GLY A 255 14.92 -32.86 14.46
CA GLY A 255 13.69 -32.25 13.95
C GLY A 255 12.83 -31.56 15.02
N ASN A 256 13.36 -31.40 16.23
CA ASN A 256 12.72 -30.64 17.31
C ASN A 256 13.11 -29.17 17.26
N ASP A 257 12.27 -28.32 17.85
CA ASP A 257 12.50 -26.89 17.98
C ASP A 257 13.76 -26.64 18.81
N ASN A 258 14.73 -25.91 18.26
CA ASN A 258 15.95 -25.60 18.97
C ASN A 258 16.54 -24.26 18.51
N SER A 259 16.46 -23.25 19.37
CA SER A 259 16.93 -21.88 19.09
C SER A 259 18.46 -21.71 19.15
N SER A 260 19.22 -22.76 19.48
CA SER A 260 20.69 -22.73 19.39
C SER A 260 21.23 -22.97 17.98
N TYR A 261 20.36 -23.38 17.04
CA TYR A 261 20.72 -23.62 15.63
C TYR A 261 20.36 -22.43 14.75
N HIS A 262 20.96 -22.38 13.56
CA HIS A 262 20.92 -21.25 12.67
C HIS A 262 20.22 -21.57 11.34
N GLY A 263 19.44 -22.64 11.29
CA GLY A 263 18.57 -23.00 10.16
C GLY A 263 19.12 -24.09 9.25
N GLU A 264 20.26 -24.70 9.61
CA GLU A 264 20.91 -25.78 8.86
C GLU A 264 19.95 -26.97 8.62
N ASN A 265 19.08 -27.25 9.60
CA ASN A 265 18.08 -28.32 9.53
C ASN A 265 16.68 -27.82 9.12
N GLY A 266 16.57 -26.55 8.71
CA GLY A 266 15.32 -25.87 8.40
C GLY A 266 14.62 -25.29 9.63
N TYR A 267 13.31 -25.06 9.49
CA TYR A 267 12.51 -24.28 10.42
C TYR A 267 11.15 -24.91 10.66
N ARG A 268 10.61 -24.65 11.85
CA ARG A 268 9.19 -24.75 12.17
C ARG A 268 8.56 -23.38 12.19
N VAL A 269 7.48 -23.21 11.43
CA VAL A 269 6.69 -21.97 11.38
C VAL A 269 5.38 -22.21 12.11
N TYR A 270 5.14 -21.44 13.17
CA TYR A 270 3.91 -21.46 13.95
C TYR A 270 2.99 -20.32 13.54
N PHE A 271 1.74 -20.66 13.27
CA PHE A 271 0.70 -19.71 12.88
C PHE A 271 -0.62 -20.10 13.51
N ARG A 272 -1.49 -19.10 13.62
CA ARG A 272 -2.86 -19.28 14.07
C ARG A 272 -3.80 -19.29 12.88
N ASP A 273 -4.75 -20.23 12.91
CA ASP A 273 -5.89 -20.25 12.01
C ASP A 273 -7.01 -19.37 12.59
N LEU A 274 -7.25 -18.23 11.94
CA LEU A 274 -8.25 -17.26 12.33
C LEU A 274 -9.67 -17.63 11.85
N SER A 275 -9.80 -18.59 10.93
CA SER A 275 -11.09 -19.00 10.36
C SER A 275 -11.97 -19.74 11.37
N HIS A 276 -11.37 -20.47 12.30
CA HIS A 276 -12.08 -21.35 13.24
C HIS A 276 -12.14 -20.84 14.70
N GLN A 277 -11.73 -19.59 14.96
CA GLN A 277 -11.62 -19.00 16.31
C GLN A 277 -10.80 -19.83 17.33
N LYS A 278 -10.12 -20.90 16.90
CA LYS A 278 -9.25 -21.70 17.75
C LYS A 278 -8.03 -20.88 18.16
N ARG A 279 -7.63 -21.00 19.41
CA ARG A 279 -6.47 -20.27 19.98
C ARG A 279 -5.15 -21.01 19.79
N GLU A 280 -5.20 -22.30 19.50
CA GLU A 280 -4.02 -23.13 19.35
C GLU A 280 -3.21 -22.77 18.11
N LEU A 281 -1.89 -22.83 18.25
CA LEU A 281 -0.98 -22.66 17.12
C LEU A 281 -0.86 -23.96 16.36
N VAL A 282 -1.01 -23.83 15.04
CA VAL A 282 -0.68 -24.87 14.08
C VAL A 282 0.74 -24.62 13.60
N SER A 283 1.44 -25.67 13.20
CA SER A 283 2.78 -25.53 12.65
C SER A 283 3.02 -26.35 11.40
N VAL A 284 4.02 -25.92 10.63
CA VAL A 284 4.57 -26.66 9.50
C VAL A 284 6.09 -26.65 9.57
N VAL A 285 6.70 -27.68 8.98
CA VAL A 285 8.15 -27.77 8.83
C VAL A 285 8.54 -27.44 7.39
N THR A 286 9.59 -26.65 7.24
CA THR A 286 10.11 -26.20 5.95
C THR A 286 11.62 -26.07 5.96
N LYS A 287 12.26 -26.17 4.80
CA LYS A 287 13.69 -25.85 4.67
C LYS A 287 13.96 -24.35 4.63
N ARG A 288 13.04 -23.57 4.05
CA ARG A 288 13.19 -22.12 3.89
C ARG A 288 11.95 -21.37 4.33
N VAL A 289 12.17 -20.18 4.89
CA VAL A 289 11.13 -19.24 5.28
C VAL A 289 11.39 -17.91 4.59
N ILE A 290 10.41 -17.41 3.87
CA ILE A 290 10.47 -16.11 3.19
C ILE A 290 9.47 -15.21 3.90
N VAL A 291 9.97 -14.26 4.69
CA VAL A 291 9.19 -13.28 5.41
C VAL A 291 8.87 -12.12 4.46
N SER A 292 7.58 -11.93 4.19
CA SER A 292 7.05 -10.92 3.25
C SER A 292 5.72 -10.34 3.76
N ALA A 293 5.62 -10.16 5.08
CA ALA A 293 4.45 -9.67 5.79
C ALA A 293 4.27 -8.14 5.70
N GLY A 294 5.01 -7.48 4.81
CA GLY A 294 5.10 -6.03 4.68
C GLY A 294 6.07 -5.44 5.70
N THR A 295 6.45 -4.18 5.50
CA THR A 295 7.46 -3.49 6.31
C THR A 295 7.25 -3.64 7.81
N LEU A 296 6.05 -3.35 8.29
CA LEU A 296 5.70 -3.46 9.70
C LEU A 296 5.60 -4.92 10.14
N GLY A 297 4.86 -5.77 9.41
CA GLY A 297 4.62 -7.16 9.80
C GLY A 297 5.88 -8.01 9.84
N SER A 298 6.79 -7.84 8.87
CA SER A 298 8.05 -8.57 8.80
C SER A 298 8.99 -8.16 9.92
N THR A 299 9.12 -6.85 10.16
CA THR A 299 9.93 -6.33 11.26
C THR A 299 9.36 -6.75 12.62
N GLU A 300 8.04 -6.64 12.80
CA GLU A 300 7.36 -7.06 14.04
C GLU A 300 7.57 -8.55 14.33
N LEU A 301 7.38 -9.42 13.32
CA LEU A 301 7.55 -10.87 13.48
C LEU A 301 8.98 -11.21 13.90
N LEU A 302 9.98 -10.61 13.25
CA LEU A 302 11.39 -10.88 13.53
C LEU A 302 11.82 -10.29 14.88
N LEU A 303 11.36 -9.10 15.26
CA LEU A 303 11.56 -8.53 16.59
C LEU A 303 10.98 -9.43 17.68
N LYS A 304 9.76 -9.95 17.48
CA LYS A 304 9.14 -10.90 18.43
C LYS A 304 9.92 -12.19 18.53
N CYS A 305 10.37 -12.76 17.41
CA CYS A 305 11.23 -13.95 17.41
C CYS A 305 12.56 -13.71 18.15
N LYS A 306 13.15 -12.51 18.01
CA LYS A 306 14.40 -12.14 18.69
C LYS A 306 14.21 -11.89 20.18
N GLU A 307 13.29 -11.00 20.55
CA GLU A 307 13.24 -10.42 21.91
C GLU A 307 12.16 -10.99 22.81
N GLU A 308 11.04 -11.45 22.25
CA GLU A 308 9.90 -11.97 23.02
C GLU A 308 10.00 -13.48 23.16
N PHE A 309 10.06 -14.19 22.02
CA PHE A 309 10.14 -15.66 21.99
C PHE A 309 11.55 -16.20 22.13
N LYS A 310 12.58 -15.38 21.85
CA LYS A 310 14.00 -15.78 21.85
C LYS A 310 14.29 -17.01 20.99
N THR A 311 13.55 -17.16 19.90
CA THR A 311 13.72 -18.26 18.94
C THR A 311 14.75 -17.93 17.87
N LEU A 312 14.98 -16.63 17.62
CA LEU A 312 15.99 -16.12 16.69
C LEU A 312 16.84 -15.02 17.38
N PRO A 313 17.56 -15.33 18.47
CA PRO A 313 18.26 -14.32 19.27
C PRO A 313 19.40 -13.59 18.52
N ASP A 314 20.00 -14.22 17.50
CA ASP A 314 21.18 -13.71 16.79
C ASP A 314 20.87 -12.80 15.58
N ILE A 315 19.60 -12.43 15.41
CA ILE A 315 19.19 -11.42 14.43
C ILE A 315 19.93 -10.12 14.78
N SER A 316 20.47 -9.45 13.76
CA SER A 316 21.20 -8.18 13.93
C SER A 316 20.47 -7.17 14.81
N ASP A 317 21.21 -6.39 15.60
CA ASP A 317 20.69 -5.23 16.35
C ASP A 317 20.29 -4.05 15.45
N HIS A 318 20.49 -4.16 14.14
CA HIS A 318 19.96 -3.22 13.15
C HIS A 318 18.47 -3.45 12.84
N ILE A 319 17.87 -4.54 13.36
CA ILE A 319 16.43 -4.79 13.20
C ILE A 319 15.60 -3.59 13.68
N GLY A 320 14.67 -3.16 12.84
CA GLY A 320 13.80 -2.02 13.10
C GLY A 320 14.40 -0.64 12.82
N LYS A 321 15.69 -0.52 12.48
CA LYS A 321 16.29 0.78 12.11
C LYS A 321 15.93 1.20 10.69
N GLN A 322 16.16 2.48 10.41
CA GLN A 322 15.96 3.11 9.09
C GLN A 322 14.52 3.02 8.56
N PHE A 323 13.55 3.16 9.46
CA PHE A 323 12.15 3.26 9.05
C PHE A 323 11.90 4.57 8.31
N SER A 324 11.14 4.48 7.22
CA SER A 324 10.71 5.60 6.38
C SER A 324 9.21 5.53 6.14
N GLY A 325 8.55 6.68 6.16
CA GLY A 325 7.15 6.84 5.72
C GLY A 325 7.04 7.23 4.24
N ASN A 326 8.17 7.22 3.52
CA ASN A 326 8.34 7.62 2.13
C ASN A 326 7.89 9.06 1.82
N GLY A 327 7.92 9.93 2.83
CA GLY A 327 7.48 11.33 2.71
C GLY A 327 6.03 11.49 2.25
N ASP A 328 5.17 10.49 2.52
CA ASP A 328 3.76 10.52 2.14
C ASP A 328 3.04 11.71 2.79
N PHE A 329 2.27 12.43 1.98
CA PHE A 329 1.49 13.56 2.44
C PHE A 329 0.23 13.75 1.58
N LEU A 330 -0.89 14.06 2.24
CA LEU A 330 -2.19 14.20 1.59
C LEU A 330 -2.85 15.52 2.02
N SER A 331 -3.45 16.22 1.06
CA SER A 331 -4.31 17.38 1.34
C SER A 331 -5.54 17.42 0.44
N PHE A 332 -6.49 18.25 0.86
CA PHE A 332 -7.76 18.46 0.20
C PHE A 332 -7.94 19.94 -0.13
N ALA A 333 -8.39 20.21 -1.35
CA ALA A 333 -8.87 21.51 -1.77
C ALA A 333 -10.33 21.35 -2.23
N ILE A 334 -11.25 22.03 -1.54
CA ILE A 334 -12.70 21.84 -1.63
C ILE A 334 -13.36 23.10 -2.21
N LYS A 335 -14.29 22.91 -3.15
CA LYS A 335 -14.96 23.98 -3.93
C LYS A 335 -13.98 24.83 -4.75
N GLY A 336 -13.22 24.21 -5.64
CA GLY A 336 -12.48 24.94 -6.68
C GLY A 336 -13.40 25.57 -7.72
N LYS A 337 -12.92 26.62 -8.41
CA LYS A 337 -13.65 27.22 -9.55
C LYS A 337 -13.55 26.39 -10.83
N GLU A 338 -12.51 25.58 -10.96
CA GLU A 338 -12.38 24.61 -12.06
C GLU A 338 -12.84 23.22 -11.60
N PRO A 339 -13.48 22.43 -12.49
CA PRO A 339 -13.88 21.08 -12.15
C PRO A 339 -12.67 20.15 -12.06
N ALA A 340 -12.66 19.30 -11.04
CA ALA A 340 -11.66 18.24 -10.87
C ALA A 340 -12.25 16.86 -11.20
N ASN A 341 -13.55 16.64 -10.97
CA ASN A 341 -14.23 15.36 -11.11
C ASN A 341 -13.46 14.20 -10.43
N PRO A 342 -13.29 14.24 -9.10
CA PRO A 342 -12.48 13.27 -8.37
C PRO A 342 -13.13 11.89 -8.25
N ASN A 343 -14.31 11.67 -8.84
CA ASN A 343 -15.03 10.39 -8.80
C ASN A 343 -14.96 9.60 -10.11
N TYR A 344 -14.10 10.00 -11.06
CA TYR A 344 -13.96 9.35 -12.36
C TYR A 344 -12.50 9.00 -12.71
N GLY A 345 -12.26 7.83 -13.29
CA GLY A 345 -10.95 7.34 -13.71
C GLY A 345 -10.20 6.47 -12.68
N PRO A 346 -9.06 5.86 -13.04
CA PRO A 346 -8.13 5.26 -12.07
C PRO A 346 -7.64 6.30 -11.07
N VAL A 347 -7.48 5.97 -9.78
CA VAL A 347 -7.26 6.99 -8.73
C VAL A 347 -6.17 8.00 -9.07
N ILE A 348 -5.02 7.52 -9.53
CA ILE A 348 -3.91 8.35 -10.00
C ILE A 348 -3.69 8.10 -11.48
N THR A 349 -3.40 9.16 -12.23
CA THR A 349 -3.16 9.10 -13.68
C THR A 349 -1.85 9.75 -14.09
N GLN A 350 -1.31 10.65 -13.28
CA GLN A 350 -0.10 11.40 -13.60
C GLN A 350 0.65 11.88 -12.36
N TYR A 351 1.84 12.41 -12.61
CA TYR A 351 2.68 13.02 -11.60
C TYR A 351 3.42 14.25 -12.15
N THR A 352 3.73 15.20 -11.27
CA THR A 352 4.57 16.37 -11.53
C THR A 352 5.78 16.30 -10.60
N ASP A 353 6.96 16.53 -11.15
CA ASP A 353 8.22 16.48 -10.41
C ASP A 353 8.49 17.78 -9.62
N TYR A 354 8.77 17.65 -8.32
CA TYR A 354 9.23 18.70 -7.43
C TYR A 354 10.59 18.32 -6.85
N ASN A 355 11.63 18.45 -7.67
CA ASN A 355 13.03 18.26 -7.26
C ASN A 355 13.39 16.81 -6.90
N LEU A 356 12.61 15.82 -7.34
CA LEU A 356 12.95 14.41 -7.21
C LEU A 356 13.69 13.92 -8.46
N PHE A 357 13.19 14.15 -9.67
CA PHE A 357 13.83 13.65 -10.89
C PHE A 357 14.81 14.67 -11.51
N LYS A 358 14.41 15.95 -11.58
CA LYS A 358 15.20 17.05 -12.12
C LYS A 358 15.61 17.99 -10.99
N SER A 359 16.85 18.50 -11.02
CA SER A 359 17.37 19.45 -10.02
C SER A 359 17.21 18.94 -8.58
N TYR A 360 17.76 17.76 -8.32
CA TYR A 360 17.57 17.03 -7.07
C TYR A 360 17.91 17.87 -5.83
N ASN A 361 16.99 17.91 -4.86
CA ASN A 361 17.23 18.53 -3.56
C ASN A 361 16.73 17.61 -2.44
N PRO A 362 17.60 16.88 -1.72
CA PRO A 362 17.19 15.88 -0.74
C PRO A 362 16.31 16.43 0.40
N LYS A 363 16.37 17.74 0.69
CA LYS A 363 15.57 18.36 1.76
C LYS A 363 14.14 18.69 1.35
N ARG A 364 13.84 18.71 0.04
CA ARG A 364 12.58 19.18 -0.55
C ARG A 364 12.17 18.41 -1.82
N ALA A 365 12.71 17.20 -2.01
CA ALA A 365 12.45 16.36 -3.17
C ALA A 365 11.15 15.57 -2.97
N PHE A 366 10.17 15.78 -3.84
CA PHE A 366 8.91 15.03 -3.88
C PHE A 366 8.30 15.02 -5.27
N ILE A 367 7.25 14.22 -5.44
CA ILE A 367 6.35 14.29 -6.60
C ILE A 367 4.95 14.63 -6.13
N LEU A 368 4.22 15.38 -6.94
CA LEU A 368 2.79 15.65 -6.78
C LEU A 368 2.01 14.76 -7.74
N GLN A 369 1.04 14.00 -7.23
CA GLN A 369 0.14 13.14 -8.01
C GLN A 369 -1.29 13.68 -7.95
N ASP A 370 -1.99 13.54 -9.06
CA ASP A 370 -3.44 13.73 -9.06
C ASP A 370 -4.11 12.56 -8.34
N ALA A 371 -5.13 12.80 -7.54
CA ALA A 371 -5.86 11.72 -6.87
C ALA A 371 -7.37 11.88 -7.00
N SER A 372 -8.04 10.73 -7.04
CA SER A 372 -9.48 10.57 -6.99
C SER A 372 -9.90 10.08 -5.61
N TYR A 373 -11.19 10.12 -5.30
CA TYR A 373 -11.77 9.37 -4.18
C TYR A 373 -13.09 8.73 -4.61
N PRO A 374 -13.47 7.59 -4.01
CA PRO A 374 -14.69 6.89 -4.40
C PRO A 374 -15.94 7.73 -4.09
N VAL A 375 -17.00 7.56 -4.89
CA VAL A 375 -18.28 8.27 -4.74
C VAL A 375 -18.85 8.12 -3.32
N PHE A 376 -18.71 6.95 -2.71
CA PHE A 376 -19.16 6.75 -1.32
C PHE A 376 -18.45 7.66 -0.30
N ALA A 377 -17.16 7.94 -0.51
CA ALA A 377 -16.40 8.87 0.33
C ALA A 377 -16.78 10.34 0.07
N SER A 378 -17.45 10.66 -1.05
CA SER A 378 -17.92 12.01 -1.33
C SER A 378 -19.01 12.46 -0.35
N TYR A 379 -19.87 11.54 0.10
CA TYR A 379 -20.87 11.80 1.12
C TYR A 379 -20.23 12.09 2.49
N PHE A 380 -19.13 11.40 2.83
CA PHE A 380 -18.36 11.66 4.06
C PHE A 380 -17.54 12.95 3.97
N ALA A 381 -16.92 13.24 2.83
CA ALA A 381 -16.23 14.52 2.59
C ALA A 381 -17.21 15.70 2.63
N ALA A 382 -18.41 15.55 2.06
CA ALA A 382 -19.48 16.52 2.20
C ALA A 382 -19.92 16.68 3.67
N ALA A 383 -19.99 15.58 4.43
CA ALA A 383 -20.28 15.57 5.87
C ALA A 383 -19.16 16.15 6.75
N SER A 384 -17.92 16.18 6.25
CA SER A 384 -16.74 16.70 6.96
C SER A 384 -16.62 18.23 6.88
N VAL A 385 -17.46 18.90 6.09
CA VAL A 385 -17.62 20.36 6.12
C VAL A 385 -18.10 20.76 7.53
N PRO A 386 -17.37 21.64 8.24
CA PRO A 386 -17.66 21.98 9.63
C PRO A 386 -19.13 22.34 9.86
N TRP A 387 -19.73 21.73 10.90
CA TRP A 387 -21.16 21.81 11.18
C TRP A 387 -21.70 23.26 11.31
N PHE A 388 -20.87 24.19 11.80
CA PHE A 388 -21.24 25.60 11.96
C PHE A 388 -21.42 26.35 10.63
N LEU A 389 -20.78 25.89 9.53
CA LEU A 389 -20.97 26.44 8.19
C LEU A 389 -22.32 26.00 7.55
N ARG A 390 -23.00 25.02 8.14
CA ARG A 390 -24.33 24.55 7.70
C ARG A 390 -25.48 25.32 8.37
N ILE A 391 -25.22 26.08 9.43
CA ILE A 391 -26.25 26.83 10.20
C ILE A 391 -26.93 27.89 9.32
N GLY A 392 -26.16 28.62 8.52
CA GLY A 392 -26.71 29.62 7.60
C GLY A 392 -27.66 29.03 6.55
N PHE A 393 -27.37 27.80 6.09
CA PHE A 393 -28.22 27.08 5.15
C PHE A 393 -29.55 26.63 5.78
N PHE A 394 -29.52 26.07 7.00
CA PHE A 394 -30.74 25.70 7.73
C PHE A 394 -31.59 26.92 8.10
N PHE A 395 -30.97 28.04 8.48
CA PHE A 395 -31.66 29.29 8.76
C PHE A 395 -32.33 29.85 7.50
N HIS A 396 -31.62 29.86 6.36
CA HIS A 396 -32.19 30.30 5.08
C HIS A 396 -33.33 29.38 4.62
N MET A 397 -33.19 28.06 4.79
CA MET A 397 -34.24 27.09 4.48
C MET A 397 -35.48 27.27 5.37
N PHE A 398 -35.27 27.56 6.66
CA PHE A 398 -36.34 27.80 7.63
C PHE A 398 -37.10 29.09 7.30
N VAL A 399 -36.39 30.17 6.97
CA VAL A 399 -36.99 31.43 6.51
C VAL A 399 -37.77 31.23 5.21
N GLU A 400 -37.24 30.46 4.26
CA GLU A 400 -37.91 30.17 2.99
C GLU A 400 -39.16 29.29 3.18
N LEU A 401 -39.11 28.28 4.06
CA LEU A 401 -40.27 27.46 4.44
C LEU A 401 -41.33 28.31 5.16
N PHE A 402 -40.92 29.20 6.06
CA PHE A 402 -41.81 30.06 6.83
C PHE A 402 -42.53 31.08 5.93
N LYS A 403 -41.82 31.71 4.99
CA LYS A 403 -42.40 32.58 3.95
C LYS A 403 -43.37 31.84 3.02
N ARG A 404 -43.20 30.54 2.85
CA ARG A 404 -44.04 29.68 1.97
C ARG A 404 -45.27 29.14 2.69
N PHE A 405 -45.16 28.85 3.98
CA PHE A 405 -46.31 28.53 4.84
C PHE A 405 -47.35 29.67 4.81
N LEU A 406 -46.89 30.92 4.76
CA LEU A 406 -47.75 32.11 4.64
C LEU A 406 -48.41 32.28 3.26
N ASN A 407 -47.85 31.69 2.18
CA ASN A 407 -48.24 32.01 0.78
C ASN A 407 -48.93 30.86 0.01
N GLY A 408 -49.25 29.74 0.66
CA GLY A 408 -50.27 28.78 0.20
C GLY A 408 -50.08 28.04 -1.14
N LYS A 409 -48.88 28.01 -1.75
CA LYS A 409 -48.64 27.30 -3.02
C LYS A 409 -47.75 26.05 -2.83
N ILE A 410 -48.25 24.89 -3.24
CA ILE A 410 -47.50 23.62 -3.28
C ILE A 410 -47.51 23.08 -4.72
N PHE A 411 -46.35 22.54 -5.13
CA PHE A 411 -46.01 21.81 -6.36
C PHE A 411 -45.26 22.58 -7.46
N GLY A 412 -44.11 22.00 -7.86
CA GLY A 412 -43.25 22.41 -8.99
C GLY A 412 -41.78 22.67 -8.64
N LYS A 413 -41.46 23.18 -7.43
CA LYS A 413 -40.11 23.66 -7.08
C LYS A 413 -39.29 22.80 -6.12
N VAL A 414 -39.84 21.69 -5.58
CA VAL A 414 -39.05 20.76 -4.76
C VAL A 414 -37.92 20.13 -5.59
N GLY A 415 -38.20 19.78 -6.85
CA GLY A 415 -37.16 19.35 -7.80
C GLY A 415 -36.13 20.45 -8.09
N TYR A 416 -36.54 21.72 -8.14
CA TYR A 416 -35.64 22.88 -8.30
C TYR A 416 -34.73 23.06 -7.07
N LEU A 417 -35.25 22.94 -5.85
CA LEU A 417 -34.48 23.00 -4.60
C LEU A 417 -33.58 21.78 -4.38
N ILE A 418 -34.01 20.58 -4.76
CA ILE A 418 -33.15 19.38 -4.80
C ILE A 418 -32.06 19.57 -5.85
N SER A 419 -32.38 20.10 -7.03
CA SER A 419 -31.40 20.53 -8.03
C SER A 419 -30.46 21.61 -7.50
N GLU A 420 -30.92 22.58 -6.71
CA GLU A 420 -30.10 23.66 -6.15
C GLU A 420 -29.18 23.17 -5.02
N LEU A 421 -29.66 22.18 -4.23
CA LEU A 421 -28.88 21.43 -3.25
C LEU A 421 -27.83 20.51 -3.91
N LEU A 422 -28.17 19.90 -5.06
CA LEU A 422 -27.27 19.06 -5.87
C LEU A 422 -26.34 19.89 -6.78
N LYS A 423 -26.70 21.14 -7.13
CA LYS A 423 -25.87 22.11 -7.87
C LYS A 423 -24.64 22.51 -7.07
N GLY A 424 -24.69 22.37 -5.74
CA GLY A 424 -23.53 22.51 -4.86
C GLY A 424 -22.59 21.33 -5.06
N ASP A 425 -21.85 21.36 -6.16
CA ASP A 425 -21.00 20.26 -6.63
C ASP A 425 -19.68 20.19 -5.85
N LEU A 426 -19.80 20.17 -4.51
CA LEU A 426 -18.74 20.01 -3.54
C LEU A 426 -17.83 18.86 -3.96
N SER A 427 -18.37 17.75 -4.43
CA SER A 427 -17.59 16.62 -4.93
C SER A 427 -16.91 16.90 -6.27
N TYR A 428 -17.58 17.44 -7.28
CA TYR A 428 -16.99 17.61 -8.61
C TYR A 428 -15.89 18.67 -8.67
N THR A 429 -15.94 19.66 -7.79
CA THR A 429 -14.96 20.76 -7.72
C THR A 429 -13.86 20.53 -6.68
N SER A 430 -13.90 19.40 -5.95
CA SER A 430 -12.87 19.06 -4.97
C SER A 430 -11.71 18.32 -5.60
N ALA A 431 -10.50 18.64 -5.16
CA ALA A 431 -9.28 17.99 -5.56
C ALA A 431 -8.56 17.38 -4.35
N VAL A 432 -7.94 16.22 -4.58
CA VAL A 432 -7.07 15.54 -3.62
C VAL A 432 -5.66 15.59 -4.15
N LEU A 433 -4.74 16.10 -3.34
CA LEU A 433 -3.32 16.19 -3.67
C LEU A 433 -2.57 15.14 -2.88
N LEU A 434 -1.93 14.21 -3.58
CA LEU A 434 -1.06 13.21 -2.98
C LEU A 434 0.39 13.54 -3.32
N CYS A 435 1.23 13.67 -2.30
CA CYS A 435 2.67 13.82 -2.45
C CYS A 435 3.40 12.65 -1.81
N MET A 436 4.52 12.27 -2.41
CA MET A 436 5.50 11.38 -1.79
C MET A 436 6.89 11.97 -2.01
N GLY A 437 7.77 11.81 -1.03
CA GLY A 437 9.04 12.52 -1.03
C GLY A 437 10.16 11.82 -0.29
N MET A 438 11.33 12.43 -0.33
CA MET A 438 12.53 11.91 0.29
C MET A 438 12.58 12.31 1.77
N ASP A 439 11.91 11.53 2.62
CA ASP A 439 12.19 11.61 4.05
C ASP A 439 13.57 11.04 4.38
N ARG A 440 14.04 11.32 5.59
CA ARG A 440 15.41 10.99 6.02
C ARG A 440 15.61 9.52 6.33
N ALA A 441 14.54 8.71 6.39
CA ALA A 441 14.57 7.32 6.84
C ALA A 441 15.30 7.15 8.19
N ASP A 442 15.05 8.05 9.13
CA ASP A 442 15.66 8.08 10.47
C ASP A 442 14.70 7.62 11.58
N GLY A 443 13.56 7.02 11.20
CA GLY A 443 12.65 6.37 12.13
C GLY A 443 13.19 5.03 12.62
N SER A 444 12.58 4.52 13.69
CA SER A 444 12.83 3.17 14.20
C SER A 444 11.54 2.43 14.57
N MET A 445 11.60 1.11 14.55
CA MET A 445 10.54 0.19 14.94
C MET A 445 11.06 -0.70 16.06
N VAL A 446 10.37 -0.76 17.18
CA VAL A 446 10.84 -1.47 18.38
C VAL A 446 9.69 -2.19 19.08
N LEU A 447 10.04 -3.13 19.96
CA LEU A 447 9.10 -3.60 20.98
C LEU A 447 9.27 -2.74 22.25
N ASP A 448 8.16 -2.22 22.78
CA ASP A 448 8.19 -1.52 24.06
C ASP A 448 8.41 -2.49 25.24
N ARG A 449 8.45 -1.96 26.47
CA ARG A 449 8.61 -2.77 27.69
C ARG A 449 7.51 -3.83 27.88
N LYS A 450 6.34 -3.63 27.27
CA LYS A 450 5.20 -4.55 27.29
C LYS A 450 5.16 -5.45 26.04
N LYS A 451 6.22 -5.45 25.23
CA LYS A 451 6.36 -6.20 23.98
C LYS A 451 5.34 -5.79 22.90
N ASN A 452 4.85 -4.55 22.96
CA ASN A 452 4.04 -3.99 21.90
C ASN A 452 4.94 -3.42 20.82
N PHE A 453 4.61 -3.71 19.57
CA PHE A 453 5.28 -3.09 18.43
C PHE A 453 4.97 -1.59 18.37
N GLN A 454 6.01 -0.77 18.25
CA GLN A 454 5.94 0.68 18.22
C GLN A 454 6.80 1.25 17.09
N VAL A 455 6.29 2.28 16.42
CA VAL A 455 7.06 3.12 15.50
C VAL A 455 7.46 4.41 16.21
N GLN A 456 8.75 4.74 16.18
CA GLN A 456 9.31 5.99 16.66
C GLN A 456 9.64 6.86 15.44
N TRP A 457 8.83 7.89 15.20
CA TRP A 457 9.00 8.77 14.05
C TRP A 457 9.53 10.16 14.44
N PRO A 458 10.78 10.53 14.08
CA PRO A 458 11.38 11.84 14.35
C PRO A 458 10.90 12.88 13.33
N GLN A 459 9.60 13.17 13.34
CA GLN A 459 8.94 14.08 12.42
C GLN A 459 9.65 15.43 12.22
N LYS A 460 10.22 16.01 13.29
CA LYS A 460 10.93 17.29 13.26
C LYS A 460 12.06 17.31 12.23
N ASN A 461 12.77 16.19 12.05
CA ASN A 461 13.90 16.09 11.13
C ASN A 461 13.46 16.19 9.66
N ASN A 462 12.18 15.99 9.38
CA ASN A 462 11.60 15.93 8.04
C ASN A 462 10.73 17.16 7.72
N MET A 463 10.70 18.18 8.60
CA MET A 463 9.84 19.36 8.42
C MET A 463 10.15 20.16 7.16
N SER A 464 11.41 20.22 6.72
CA SER A 464 11.76 20.94 5.48
C SER A 464 11.07 20.35 4.24
N LEU A 465 10.86 19.03 4.22
CA LEU A 465 10.12 18.34 3.16
C LEU A 465 8.63 18.67 3.26
N TYR A 466 8.04 18.54 4.45
CA TYR A 466 6.61 18.80 4.65
C TYR A 466 6.25 20.26 4.40
N GLU A 467 7.10 21.22 4.77
CA GLU A 467 6.91 22.63 4.47
C GLU A 467 6.94 22.91 2.97
N ALA A 468 7.85 22.27 2.22
CA ALA A 468 7.90 22.37 0.77
C ALA A 468 6.64 21.79 0.11
N ILE A 469 6.17 20.63 0.58
CA ILE A 469 4.92 20.02 0.12
C ILE A 469 3.72 20.94 0.42
N LEU A 470 3.61 21.42 1.65
CA LEU A 470 2.53 22.33 2.07
C LEU A 470 2.52 23.63 1.26
N GLY A 471 3.69 24.16 0.88
CA GLY A 471 3.81 25.31 -0.01
C GLY A 471 3.13 25.05 -1.35
N VAL A 472 3.52 23.97 -2.04
CA VAL A 472 2.94 23.60 -3.33
C VAL A 472 1.45 23.30 -3.25
N MET A 473 1.00 22.66 -2.17
CA MET A 473 -0.41 22.38 -1.96
C MET A 473 -1.24 23.66 -1.75
N LYS A 474 -0.68 24.67 -1.07
CA LYS A 474 -1.30 26.01 -0.96
C LYS A 474 -1.32 26.72 -2.31
N ASP A 475 -0.23 26.66 -3.08
CA ASP A 475 -0.16 27.26 -4.42
C ASP A 475 -1.23 26.65 -5.35
N PHE A 476 -1.44 25.34 -5.29
CA PHE A 476 -2.52 24.67 -6.01
C PHE A 476 -3.90 25.15 -5.57
N ALA A 477 -4.14 25.24 -4.26
CA ALA A 477 -5.39 25.74 -3.70
C ALA A 477 -5.70 27.17 -4.18
N SER A 478 -4.69 28.04 -4.23
CA SER A 478 -4.80 29.39 -4.79
C SER A 478 -5.04 29.37 -6.30
N PHE A 479 -4.36 28.51 -7.05
CA PHE A 479 -4.53 28.36 -8.50
C PHE A 479 -5.97 27.99 -8.88
N ILE A 480 -6.56 27.00 -8.19
CA ILE A 480 -7.95 26.60 -8.45
C ILE A 480 -8.99 27.52 -7.78
N LYS A 481 -8.53 28.52 -7.01
CA LYS A 481 -9.36 29.48 -6.26
C LYS A 481 -10.38 28.78 -5.36
N THR A 482 -9.89 27.83 -4.56
CA THR A 482 -10.72 27.01 -3.66
C THR A 482 -11.27 27.82 -2.49
N ASP A 483 -12.49 27.52 -2.05
CA ASP A 483 -13.05 28.14 -0.83
C ASP A 483 -12.39 27.59 0.45
N PHE A 484 -12.04 26.30 0.46
CA PHE A 484 -11.43 25.63 1.61
C PHE A 484 -10.25 24.78 1.21
N TYR A 485 -9.17 24.89 1.97
CA TYR A 485 -7.98 24.04 1.88
C TYR A 485 -7.60 23.52 3.25
N PHE A 486 -7.33 22.22 3.36
CA PHE A 486 -6.78 21.64 4.59
C PHE A 486 -5.86 20.46 4.27
N PRO A 487 -4.70 20.35 4.96
CA PRO A 487 -3.96 19.09 5.00
C PRO A 487 -4.77 18.03 5.74
N LEU A 488 -4.31 16.78 5.73
CA LEU A 488 -4.91 15.70 6.53
C LEU A 488 -5.32 16.17 7.95
N PRO A 489 -6.52 15.82 8.44
CA PRO A 489 -6.98 16.24 9.77
C PRO A 489 -6.03 15.86 10.91
N THR A 490 -5.27 14.77 10.75
CA THR A 490 -4.21 14.33 11.68
C THR A 490 -3.03 15.29 11.77
N TRP A 491 -2.90 16.25 10.85
CA TRP A 491 -1.88 17.30 10.80
C TRP A 491 -2.34 18.62 11.45
N SER A 492 -3.57 18.68 11.97
CA SER A 492 -4.13 19.86 12.63
C SER A 492 -3.96 19.82 14.15
N TRP A 493 -3.54 20.95 14.73
CA TRP A 493 -3.41 21.09 16.19
C TRP A 493 -4.68 20.61 16.93
N PRO A 494 -4.56 19.81 18.01
CA PRO A 494 -3.34 19.46 18.75
C PRO A 494 -2.58 18.22 18.24
N ILE A 495 -3.07 17.56 17.18
CA ILE A 495 -2.48 16.32 16.63
C ILE A 495 -1.59 16.67 15.44
N ARG A 496 -0.39 16.08 15.33
CA ARG A 496 0.52 16.29 14.19
C ARG A 496 1.08 14.96 13.71
N ASN A 497 0.22 14.01 13.40
CA ASN A 497 0.60 12.71 12.86
C ASN A 497 0.64 12.75 11.33
N ASN A 498 1.73 12.24 10.75
CA ASN A 498 1.75 11.87 9.34
C ASN A 498 0.98 10.58 9.12
N VAL A 499 0.48 10.39 7.91
CA VAL A 499 -0.10 9.12 7.46
C VAL A 499 0.77 8.59 6.34
N SER A 500 1.27 7.37 6.47
CA SER A 500 2.00 6.67 5.42
C SER A 500 1.20 5.47 4.91
N VAL A 501 1.16 5.32 3.59
CA VAL A 501 0.72 4.12 2.88
C VAL A 501 1.90 3.38 2.25
N HIS A 502 3.11 3.94 2.39
CA HIS A 502 4.36 3.45 1.84
C HIS A 502 5.42 3.25 2.94
N PRO A 503 5.16 2.48 4.01
CA PRO A 503 6.18 2.21 5.02
C PRO A 503 7.34 1.41 4.41
N LEU A 504 8.57 1.78 4.74
CA LEU A 504 9.81 1.15 4.27
C LEU A 504 10.83 0.96 5.40
N GLY A 505 11.77 0.04 5.22
CA GLY A 505 12.88 -0.20 6.15
C GLY A 505 12.58 -1.12 7.33
N GLY A 506 13.55 -1.31 8.22
CA GLY A 506 13.47 -2.21 9.36
C GLY A 506 14.25 -3.51 9.22
N CYS A 507 14.27 -4.14 8.04
CA CYS A 507 15.04 -5.35 7.75
C CYS A 507 16.05 -5.10 6.63
N ILE A 508 16.74 -3.95 6.70
CA ILE A 508 17.50 -3.38 5.60
C ILE A 508 18.59 -4.32 5.05
N LEU A 509 18.86 -4.16 3.75
CA LEU A 509 19.97 -4.81 3.06
C LEU A 509 21.30 -4.14 3.39
N GLY A 510 22.34 -4.94 3.57
CA GLY A 510 23.72 -4.47 3.68
C GLY A 510 24.74 -5.59 3.53
N ASN A 511 26.00 -5.28 3.80
CA ASN A 511 27.10 -6.22 3.54
C ASN A 511 27.47 -7.04 4.78
N SER A 512 26.98 -6.65 5.97
CA SER A 512 27.35 -7.31 7.22
C SER A 512 26.25 -7.27 8.28
N LYS A 513 26.26 -8.24 9.18
CA LYS A 513 25.44 -8.26 10.40
C LYS A 513 25.57 -6.97 11.23
N THR A 514 26.72 -6.30 11.19
CA THR A 514 27.01 -5.12 12.02
C THR A 514 26.39 -3.83 11.51
N ASP A 515 25.94 -3.78 10.25
CA ASP A 515 25.34 -2.60 9.63
C ASP A 515 23.91 -2.80 9.12
N SER A 516 23.44 -4.05 9.05
CA SER A 516 22.18 -4.39 8.41
C SER A 516 21.60 -5.71 8.93
N VAL A 517 20.37 -6.03 8.52
CA VAL A 517 19.66 -7.25 8.95
C VAL A 517 19.77 -8.35 7.91
N THR A 518 19.78 -7.96 6.64
CA THR A 518 19.73 -8.90 5.51
C THR A 518 20.90 -8.71 4.56
N SER A 519 21.36 -9.81 4.00
CA SER A 519 22.51 -9.83 3.11
C SER A 519 22.19 -9.22 1.75
N ALA A 520 23.08 -8.34 1.29
CA ALA A 520 23.12 -7.84 -0.07
C ALA A 520 23.99 -8.72 -0.98
N ASP A 521 24.69 -9.74 -0.47
CA ASP A 521 25.46 -10.66 -1.31
C ASP A 521 24.56 -11.35 -2.34
N SER A 522 25.06 -11.54 -3.56
CA SER A 522 24.22 -12.03 -4.66
C SER A 522 23.73 -13.48 -4.45
N LYS A 523 24.46 -14.31 -3.71
CA LYS A 523 24.09 -15.71 -3.42
C LYS A 523 23.15 -15.83 -2.22
N THR A 524 23.22 -14.88 -1.29
CA THR A 524 22.39 -14.87 -0.07
C THR A 524 21.47 -13.65 -0.03
N PHE A 525 21.12 -13.09 -1.18
CA PHE A 525 20.37 -11.83 -1.26
C PHE A 525 19.05 -11.89 -0.49
N GLY A 526 18.86 -10.99 0.47
CA GLY A 526 17.71 -10.93 1.37
C GLY A 526 17.73 -11.96 2.51
N GLN A 527 18.77 -12.80 2.64
CA GLN A 527 18.91 -13.73 3.76
C GLN A 527 19.19 -12.95 5.05
N VAL A 528 18.49 -13.28 6.13
CA VAL A 528 18.75 -12.70 7.45
C VAL A 528 20.12 -13.18 7.92
N PHE A 529 21.00 -12.27 8.30
CA PHE A 529 22.32 -12.65 8.80
C PHE A 529 22.20 -13.60 10.00
N SER A 530 23.16 -14.49 10.11
CA SER A 530 23.19 -15.59 11.09
C SER A 530 22.14 -16.69 10.85
N TYR A 531 21.21 -16.59 9.88
CA TYR A 531 20.16 -17.60 9.72
C TYR A 531 20.06 -18.12 8.27
N GLN A 532 20.57 -19.35 8.05
CA GLN A 532 20.53 -20.02 6.76
C GLN A 532 19.10 -20.43 6.39
N GLY A 533 18.61 -19.94 5.25
CA GLY A 533 17.29 -20.33 4.76
C GLY A 533 16.14 -19.43 5.23
N LEU A 534 16.43 -18.44 6.08
CA LEU A 534 15.49 -17.38 6.48
C LEU A 534 15.74 -16.12 5.66
N TYR A 535 14.75 -15.68 4.89
CA TYR A 535 14.86 -14.53 4.00
C TYR A 535 13.79 -13.49 4.30
N VAL A 536 14.06 -12.23 3.96
CA VAL A 536 13.08 -11.15 3.86
C VAL A 536 13.00 -10.71 2.40
N ALA A 537 11.80 -10.40 1.91
CA ALA A 537 11.62 -10.06 0.49
C ALA A 537 10.61 -8.94 0.23
N ASP A 538 10.36 -8.04 1.18
CA ASP A 538 9.39 -6.95 1.05
C ASP A 538 10.00 -5.55 1.27
N GLY A 539 9.15 -4.53 1.47
CA GLY A 539 9.57 -3.13 1.66
C GLY A 539 10.48 -2.89 2.86
N SER A 540 10.59 -3.83 3.80
CA SER A 540 11.53 -3.71 4.91
C SER A 540 13.00 -3.81 4.48
N LEU A 541 13.29 -4.30 3.27
CA LEU A 541 14.64 -4.35 2.70
C LEU A 541 15.21 -2.96 2.34
N SER A 542 14.35 -1.96 2.11
CA SER A 542 14.76 -0.64 1.63
C SER A 542 15.45 0.16 2.73
N PRO A 543 16.73 0.59 2.57
CA PRO A 543 17.42 1.38 3.58
C PRO A 543 16.99 2.86 3.63
N THR A 544 16.29 3.35 2.60
CA THR A 544 15.86 4.76 2.50
C THR A 544 14.44 4.88 1.95
N ALA A 545 13.90 6.09 2.00
CA ALA A 545 12.76 6.50 1.17
C ALA A 545 13.09 6.29 -0.31
N ILE A 546 12.07 5.97 -1.10
CA ILE A 546 12.13 5.91 -2.56
C ILE A 546 11.77 7.26 -3.18
N GLY A 547 10.94 8.06 -2.48
CA GLY A 547 10.44 9.35 -2.95
C GLY A 547 9.37 9.23 -4.06
N ALA A 548 9.10 8.02 -4.54
CA ALA A 548 8.03 7.66 -5.45
C ALA A 548 7.27 6.44 -4.90
N ASN A 549 6.22 5.98 -5.58
CA ASN A 549 5.48 4.78 -5.16
C ASN A 549 6.43 3.57 -5.11
N PRO A 550 6.60 2.89 -3.96
CA PRO A 550 7.68 1.92 -3.77
C PRO A 550 7.37 0.55 -4.35
N SER A 551 6.13 0.28 -4.78
CA SER A 551 5.66 -1.04 -5.25
C SER A 551 6.59 -1.66 -6.31
N MET A 552 7.08 -0.85 -7.24
CA MET A 552 7.99 -1.28 -8.30
C MET A 552 9.37 -1.68 -7.77
N THR A 553 9.95 -0.89 -6.86
CA THR A 553 11.23 -1.21 -6.21
C THR A 553 11.11 -2.42 -5.30
N ILE A 554 10.01 -2.54 -4.55
CA ILE A 554 9.75 -3.72 -3.72
C ILE A 554 9.73 -4.96 -4.61
N ALA A 555 8.91 -4.98 -5.66
CA ALA A 555 8.83 -6.13 -6.57
C ALA A 555 10.18 -6.47 -7.23
N ALA A 556 10.96 -5.46 -7.64
CA ALA A 556 12.28 -5.65 -8.23
C ALA A 556 13.28 -6.28 -7.25
N LEU A 557 13.32 -5.80 -6.00
CA LEU A 557 14.10 -6.41 -4.93
C LEU A 557 13.66 -7.85 -4.67
N SER A 558 12.36 -8.11 -4.64
CA SER A 558 11.81 -9.45 -4.44
C SER A 558 12.18 -10.43 -5.54
N GLU A 559 12.24 -9.98 -6.80
CA GLU A 559 12.72 -10.81 -7.92
C GLU A 559 14.19 -11.18 -7.74
N LYS A 560 15.01 -10.24 -7.25
CA LYS A 560 16.42 -10.50 -6.94
C LYS A 560 16.59 -11.47 -5.76
N VAL A 561 15.73 -11.39 -4.73
CA VAL A 561 15.69 -12.39 -3.65
C VAL A 561 15.35 -13.78 -4.20
N ALA A 562 14.31 -13.85 -5.04
CA ALA A 562 13.91 -15.11 -5.67
C ALA A 562 15.02 -15.69 -6.56
N GLU A 563 15.76 -14.87 -7.29
CA GLU A 563 16.94 -15.29 -8.06
C GLU A 563 18.02 -15.86 -7.15
N GLY A 564 18.36 -15.18 -6.05
CA GLY A 564 19.35 -15.66 -5.09
C GLY A 564 18.97 -17.02 -4.48
N ILE A 565 17.68 -17.21 -4.14
CA ILE A 565 17.17 -18.47 -3.58
C ILE A 565 17.15 -19.61 -4.61
N THR A 566 16.70 -19.31 -5.84
CA THR A 566 16.43 -20.35 -6.85
C THR A 566 17.62 -20.61 -7.77
N GLY A 567 18.56 -19.68 -7.88
CA GLY A 567 19.61 -19.65 -8.90
C GLY A 567 19.08 -19.43 -10.32
N ILE A 568 17.82 -19.02 -10.48
CA ILE A 568 17.17 -18.84 -11.78
C ILE A 568 16.94 -17.35 -12.02
N LYS A 569 17.53 -16.84 -13.10
CA LYS A 569 17.30 -15.46 -13.54
C LYS A 569 15.82 -15.25 -13.89
N PRO A 570 15.17 -14.21 -13.35
CA PRO A 570 13.74 -14.01 -13.56
C PRO A 570 13.44 -13.57 -15.00
N THR A 571 12.25 -13.95 -15.47
CA THR A 571 11.72 -13.58 -16.79
C THR A 571 10.28 -13.14 -16.67
N ALA A 572 9.81 -12.27 -17.57
CA ALA A 572 8.41 -11.85 -17.56
C ALA A 572 7.40 -12.98 -17.85
N ASN A 573 7.86 -14.08 -18.47
CA ASN A 573 7.07 -15.30 -18.58
C ASN A 573 7.07 -16.06 -17.24
N LEU A 574 5.96 -15.98 -16.52
CA LEU A 574 5.78 -16.62 -15.22
C LEU A 574 5.74 -18.14 -15.32
#